data_AF-A0A2V2UBZ3-F1
#
_entry.id   AF-A0A2V2UBZ3-F1
#
_cell.length_a   1.000
_cell.length_b   1.000
_cell.length_c   1.000
_cell.angle_alpha   90.00
_cell.angle_beta   90.00
_cell.angle_gamma   90.00
#
_symmetry.space_group_name_H-M   'P 1'
#
loop_
_entity.id
_entity.type
_entity.pdbx_description
1 polymer ?
#
loop_
_entity_poly.entity_id
_entity_poly.type
_entity_poly.pdbx_seq_one_letter_code
_entity_poly.pdbx_strand_id
1 'polypeptide(L)' 'MIQRTLLSVSTMEVKAVPNSTTKDKRKYCVTCGTLATKEVLFRVIDATLIERYCDKCVTNVNI' A
#
# COMPACT_ATOMS: atom_id res chain seq x y z
N MET A 1 19.31 -9.26 5.20
CA MET A 1 18.39 -8.43 4.39
C MET A 1 17.26 -9.33 3.93
N ILE A 2 15.99 -8.99 4.18
CA ILE A 2 14.87 -9.82 3.70
C ILE A 2 14.72 -9.57 2.21
N GLN A 3 14.91 -10.60 1.39
CA GLN A 3 14.67 -10.53 -0.04
C GLN A 3 13.15 -10.46 -0.28
N ARG A 4 12.69 -9.33 -0.81
CA ARG A 4 11.29 -9.11 -1.18
C ARG A 4 11.21 -9.09 -2.69
N THR A 5 10.30 -9.87 -3.26
CA THR A 5 10.05 -9.88 -4.71
C THR A 5 8.70 -9.24 -4.96
N LEU A 6 8.61 -8.24 -5.84
CA LEU A 6 7.31 -7.70 -6.21
C LEU A 6 6.47 -8.78 -6.91
N LEU A 7 5.23 -8.95 -6.45
CA LEU A 7 4.23 -9.79 -7.12
C LEU A 7 3.23 -8.95 -7.91
N SER A 8 2.66 -7.91 -7.28
CA SER A 8 1.67 -7.07 -7.95
C SER A 8 1.53 -5.69 -7.30
N VAL A 9 1.08 -4.73 -8.11
CA VAL A 9 0.69 -3.38 -7.68
C VAL A 9 -0.75 -3.14 -8.11
N SER A 10 -1.60 -2.82 -7.14
CA SER A 10 -3.01 -2.49 -7.38
C SER A 10 -3.27 -1.04 -6.97
N THR A 11 -3.97 -0.28 -7.82
CA THR A 11 -4.50 1.03 -7.44
C THR A 11 -5.74 0.86 -6.58
N MET A 12 -5.69 1.42 -5.37
CA MET A 12 -6.88 1.61 -4.57
C MET A 12 -7.60 2.84 -5.12
N GLU A 13 -8.74 2.65 -5.76
CA GLU A 13 -9.61 3.78 -6.13
C GLU A 13 -10.16 4.40 -4.85
N VAL A 14 -9.46 5.40 -4.32
CA VAL A 14 -9.92 6.17 -3.16
C VAL A 14 -11.09 7.01 -3.64
N LYS A 15 -12.30 6.42 -3.66
CA LYS A 15 -13.52 7.22 -3.73
C LYS A 15 -13.52 8.08 -2.48
N ALA A 16 -13.17 9.35 -2.66
CA ALA A 16 -13.24 10.37 -1.62
C ALA A 16 -14.71 10.53 -1.24
N VAL A 17 -15.22 9.66 -0.37
CA VAL A 17 -16.51 9.85 0.27
C VAL A 17 -16.24 10.82 1.41
N PRO A 18 -16.74 12.08 1.33
CA PRO A 18 -16.38 13.15 2.25
C PRO A 18 -16.96 13.00 3.66
N ASN A 19 -17.66 11.88 3.97
CA ASN A 19 -18.27 11.70 5.28
C ASN A 19 -18.57 10.23 5.63
N SER A 20 -17.58 9.34 5.52
CA SER A 20 -17.78 7.93 5.89
C SER A 20 -17.42 7.70 7.35
N THR A 21 -18.43 7.79 8.22
CA THR A 21 -18.42 7.38 9.63
C THR A 21 -18.50 5.86 9.74
N THR A 22 -17.63 5.18 9.02
CA THR A 22 -17.43 3.73 9.07
C THR A 22 -15.95 3.50 9.27
N LYS A 23 -15.59 2.49 10.05
CA LYS A 23 -14.23 1.96 10.19
C LYS A 23 -13.72 1.37 8.87
N ASP A 24 -13.88 2.08 7.75
CA ASP A 24 -13.09 1.88 6.56
C ASP A 24 -11.67 2.21 6.98
N LYS A 25 -10.93 1.16 7.33
CA LYS A 25 -9.50 1.18 7.54
C LYS A 25 -8.87 1.57 6.20
N ARG A 26 -9.04 2.82 5.76
CA ARG A 26 -8.24 3.47 4.73
C ARG A 26 -6.83 3.39 5.26
N LYS A 27 -6.08 2.43 4.75
CA LYS A 27 -4.80 2.09 5.32
C LYS A 27 -3.81 3.16 4.86
N TYR A 28 -3.07 3.71 5.81
CA TYR A 28 -2.11 4.77 5.55
C TYR A 28 -0.88 4.23 4.83
N CYS A 29 -0.16 5.12 4.16
CA CYS A 29 1.13 4.83 3.57
C CYS A 29 2.10 4.42 4.67
N VAL A 30 2.72 3.24 4.52
CA VAL A 30 3.68 2.70 5.50
C VAL A 30 4.92 3.58 5.67
N THR A 31 5.24 4.42 4.67
CA THR A 31 6.42 5.29 4.68
C THR A 31 6.18 6.65 5.35
N CYS A 32 5.06 7.31 5.07
CA CYS A 32 4.84 8.72 5.47
C CYS A 32 3.53 8.96 6.23
N GLY A 33 2.69 7.93 6.42
CA GLY A 33 1.44 8.06 7.16
C GLY A 33 0.32 8.82 6.43
N THR A 34 0.52 9.29 5.19
CA THR A 34 -0.56 9.88 4.38
C THR A 34 -1.52 8.80 3.89
N LEU A 35 -2.65 9.17 3.28
CA LEU A 35 -3.54 8.19 2.64
C LEU A 35 -2.78 7.38 1.58
N ALA A 36 -2.88 6.05 1.65
CA ALA A 36 -2.34 5.19 0.59
C ALA A 36 -3.32 5.12 -0.58
N THR A 37 -2.76 5.07 -1.78
CA THR A 37 -3.47 4.96 -3.06
C THR A 37 -3.05 3.71 -3.83
N LYS A 38 -1.99 3.03 -3.37
CA LYS A 38 -1.44 1.81 -3.97
C LYS A 38 -1.35 0.72 -2.92
N GLU A 39 -1.78 -0.48 -3.29
CA GLU A 39 -1.47 -1.71 -2.58
C GLU A 39 -0.38 -2.46 -3.33
N VAL A 40 0.65 -2.89 -2.62
CA VAL A 40 1.78 -3.60 -3.19
C VAL A 40 1.90 -4.95 -2.49
N LEU A 41 1.86 -6.01 -3.27
CA LEU A 41 2.02 -7.37 -2.80
C LEU A 41 3.46 -7.83 -3.08
N PHE A 42 4.17 -8.22 -2.03
CA PHE A 42 5.49 -8.81 -2.12
C PHE A 42 5.47 -10.28 -1.73
N ARG A 43 6.30 -11.08 -2.38
CA ARG A 43 6.71 -12.39 -1.89
C ARG A 43 7.94 -12.23 -1.01
N VAL A 44 7.88 -12.77 0.20
CA VAL A 44 9.05 -13.03 1.05
C VAL A 44 9.22 -14.55 1.18
N ILE A 45 10.31 -15.00 1.81
CA ILE A 45 10.75 -16.40 1.82
C ILE A 45 9.61 -17.36 2.24
N ASP A 46 8.87 -17.01 3.31
CA ASP A 46 7.82 -17.88 3.87
C ASP A 46 6.43 -17.23 3.94
N ALA A 47 6.24 -16.07 3.29
CA ALA A 47 4.99 -15.33 3.37
C ALA A 47 4.76 -14.39 2.19
N THR A 48 3.54 -13.86 2.11
CA THR A 48 3.22 -12.69 1.30
C THR A 48 3.07 -11.48 2.19
N LEU A 49 3.68 -10.37 1.79
CA LEU A 49 3.65 -9.10 2.51
C LEU A 49 2.81 -8.11 1.69
N ILE A 50 1.76 -7.56 2.31
CA ILE A 50 0.92 -6.53 1.70
C ILE A 50 1.27 -5.18 2.32
N GLU A 51 2.03 -4.37 1.59
CA GLU A 51 2.36 -3.00 1.97
C GLU A 51 1.49 -2.01 1.18
N ARG A 52 1.31 -0.81 1.73
CA ARG A 52 0.47 0.23 1.13
C ARG A 52 1.21 1.53 1.07
N TYR A 53 1.13 2.20 -0.07
CA TYR A 53 1.90 3.39 -0.37
C TYR A 53 1.01 4.47 -0.97
N CYS A 54 1.38 5.72 -0.75
CA CYS A 54 0.87 6.83 -1.56
C CYS A 54 1.68 6.92 -2.85
N ASP A 55 1.15 7.64 -3.86
CA ASP A 55 1.80 7.78 -5.17
C ASP A 55 3.20 8.40 -5.10
N LYS A 56 3.50 9.17 -4.04
CA LYS A 56 4.83 9.76 -3.81
C LYS A 56 5.84 8.77 -3.23
N CYS A 57 5.38 7.86 -2.37
CA CYS A 57 6.29 6.92 -1.70
C CYS A 57 6.43 5.62 -2.47
N VAL A 58 5.46 5.27 -3.33
CA VAL A 58 5.53 4.07 -4.16
C VAL A 58 6.68 4.14 -5.17
N THR A 59 7.10 5.34 -5.61
CA THR A 59 8.27 5.50 -6.49
C THR A 59 9.59 5.13 -5.82
N ASN A 60 9.63 5.17 -4.48
CA ASN A 60 10.81 4.77 -3.70
C ASN A 60 10.81 3.27 -3.38
N VAL A 61 9.72 2.59 -3.73
CA VAL A 61 9.65 1.14 -3.69
C VAL A 61 10.27 0.65 -4.98
N ASN A 62 11.24 -0.26 -4.89
CA ASN A 62 11.78 -0.95 -6.06
C ASN A 62 10.76 -2.00 -6.50
N ILE A 63 9.70 -1.52 -7.16
CA ILE A 63 8.63 -2.29 -7.80
C ILE A 63 9.13 -2.79 -9.15
#